data_AF-A0AAW6UKS5-F1
#
_entry.id   AF-A0AAW6UKS5-F1
#
_cell.length_a   1.000
_cell.length_b   1.000
_cell.length_c   1.000
_cell.angle_alpha   90.00
_cell.angle_beta   90.00
_cell.angle_gamma   90.00
#
_symmetry.space_group_name_H-M   'P 1'
#
loop_
_entity.id
_entity.type
_entity.pdbx_description
1 polymer ?
#
loop_
_entity_poly.entity_id
_entity_poly.type
_entity_poly.pdbx_seq_one_letter_code
_entity_poly.pdbx_strand_id
1 'polypeptide(L)' 'MTPVYKDCSRCAGRGFNRVPSSVAFKAIRHLVPDLNERTWRRNWKPFYEILISKCFVEESMAEQAFSRTIK' A
#
# COMPACT_ATOMS: atom_id res chain seq x y z
N MET A 1 10.69 -27.62 -18.48
CA MET A 1 9.50 -27.18 -17.74
C MET A 1 9.21 -25.75 -18.14
N THR A 2 7.97 -25.44 -18.53
CA THR A 2 7.56 -24.08 -18.89
C THR A 2 6.97 -23.41 -17.65
N PRO A 3 7.43 -22.21 -17.26
CA PRO A 3 6.87 -21.51 -16.10
C PRO A 3 5.39 -21.16 -16.35
N VAL A 4 4.52 -21.54 -15.41
CA VAL A 4 3.09 -21.19 -15.44
C VAL A 4 2.91 -19.88 -14.68
N TYR A 5 2.62 -18.81 -15.42
CA TYR A 5 2.27 -17.53 -14.82
C TYR A 5 0.80 -17.55 -14.38
N LYS A 6 0.54 -17.13 -13.14
CA LYS A 6 -0.79 -16.92 -12.60
C LYS A 6 -0.85 -15.54 -11.95
N ASP A 7 -1.94 -14.82 -12.18
CA ASP A 7 -2.18 -13.56 -11.49
C ASP A 7 -2.21 -13.77 -9.97
N CYS A 8 -1.51 -12.89 -9.24
CA CYS A 8 -1.50 -12.94 -7.77
C CYS A 8 -2.92 -12.83 -7.23
N SER A 9 -3.38 -13.80 -6.43
CA SER A 9 -4.76 -13.84 -5.90
C SER A 9 -5.09 -12.69 -4.96
N ARG A 10 -4.09 -11.97 -4.45
CA ARG A 10 -4.28 -10.82 -3.53
C ARG A 10 -4.45 -9.49 -4.26
N CYS A 11 -3.68 -9.26 -5.32
CA CYS A 11 -3.71 -8.00 -6.07
C CYS A 11 -4.33 -8.13 -7.47
N ALA A 12 -4.63 -9.35 -7.92
CA ALA A 12 -5.07 -9.68 -9.27
C ALA A 12 -4.15 -9.05 -10.34
N GLY A 13 -2.84 -9.11 -10.12
CA GLY A 13 -1.82 -8.54 -11.01
C GLY A 13 -1.72 -7.01 -11.00
N ARG A 14 -2.53 -6.29 -10.21
CA ARG A 14 -2.52 -4.81 -10.17
C ARG A 14 -1.53 -4.21 -9.17
N GLY A 15 -1.00 -5.04 -8.28
CA GLY A 15 -0.14 -4.60 -7.20
C GLY A 15 -0.83 -3.87 -6.06
N PHE A 16 -0.09 -3.03 -5.32
CA PHE A 16 -0.64 -2.24 -4.23
C PHE A 16 -1.70 -1.24 -4.73
N ASN A 17 -2.97 -1.47 -4.36
CA ASN A 17 -4.06 -0.54 -4.64
C ASN A 17 -4.01 0.66 -3.70
N ARG A 18 -3.76 1.85 -4.25
CA ARG A 18 -3.68 3.09 -3.48
C ARG A 18 -5.05 3.42 -2.86
N VAL A 19 -5.12 3.35 -1.54
CA VAL A 19 -6.27 3.85 -0.80
C VAL A 19 -6.25 5.39 -0.83
N PRO A 20 -7.34 6.07 -1.21
CA PRO A 20 -7.40 7.52 -1.17
C PRO A 20 -7.18 8.05 0.25
N SER A 21 -6.39 9.12 0.40
CA SER A 21 -6.10 9.73 1.71
C SER A 21 -7.37 10.14 2.48
N SER A 22 -8.44 10.53 1.77
CA SER A 22 -9.74 10.85 2.36
C SER A 22 -10.43 9.66 3.03
N VAL A 23 -10.29 8.45 2.46
CA VAL A 23 -10.83 7.22 3.02
C VAL A 23 -10.06 6.85 4.29
N ALA A 24 -8.73 6.92 4.24
CA ALA A 24 -7.88 6.70 5.41
C ALA A 24 -8.19 7.72 6.53
N PHE A 25 -8.34 9.00 6.19
CA PHE A 25 -8.73 10.04 7.14
C PHE A 25 -10.07 9.73 7.82
N LYS A 26 -11.09 9.35 7.05
CA LYS A 26 -12.41 9.02 7.60
C LYS A 26 -12.33 7.86 8.59
N ALA A 27 -11.60 6.80 8.24
CA ALA A 27 -11.40 5.65 9.12
C ALA A 27 -10.66 6.04 10.41
N ILE A 28 -9.56 6.80 10.30
CA ILE A 28 -8.75 7.20 11.46
C ILE A 28 -9.52 8.18 12.35
N ARG A 29 -10.37 9.04 11.79
CA ARG A 29 -11.18 9.95 12.58
C ARG A 29 -12.21 9.25 13.46
N HIS A 30 -12.65 8.05 13.11
CA HIS A 30 -13.47 7.23 14.01
C HIS A 30 -12.68 6.75 15.26
N LEU A 31 -11.36 6.62 15.15
CA LEU A 31 -10.47 6.23 16.25
C LEU A 31 -9.93 7.43 17.04
N VAL A 32 -9.75 8.57 16.37
CA VAL A 32 -9.23 9.82 16.93
C VAL A 32 -10.21 10.96 16.59
N PRO A 33 -11.29 11.14 17.36
CA PRO A 33 -12.37 12.09 17.03
C PRO A 33 -11.93 13.56 16.94
N ASP A 34 -10.92 13.94 17.73
CA ASP A 34 -10.37 15.30 17.80
C ASP A 34 -9.44 15.63 16.61
N LEU A 35 -9.12 14.63 15.78
CA LEU A 35 -8.26 14.83 14.61
C LEU A 35 -8.99 15.62 13.52
N ASN A 36 -8.65 16.90 13.40
CA ASN A 36 -9.19 17.76 12.35
C ASN A 36 -8.46 17.60 11.00
N GLU A 37 -9.14 17.98 9.91
CA GLU A 37 -8.62 17.82 8.55
C GLU A 37 -7.34 18.65 8.31
N ARG A 38 -7.22 19.81 8.97
CA ARG A 38 -6.02 20.65 8.87
C ARG A 38 -4.79 19.94 9.45
N THR A 39 -4.92 19.35 10.63
CA THR A 39 -3.89 18.56 11.29
C THR A 39 -3.60 17.29 10.50
N TRP A 40 -4.62 16.63 9.95
CA TRP A 40 -4.43 15.50 9.05
C TRP A 40 -3.54 15.87 7.86
N ARG A 41 -3.91 16.91 7.11
CA ARG A 41 -3.18 17.32 5.90
C ARG A 41 -1.75 17.75 6.19
N ARG A 42 -1.49 18.42 7.33
CA ARG A 42 -0.17 18.94 7.68
C ARG A 42 0.76 17.90 8.30
N ASN A 43 0.25 17.07 9.21
CA ASN A 43 1.11 16.23 10.05
C ASN A 43 0.96 14.73 9.77
N TRP A 44 -0.24 14.27 9.38
CA TRP A 44 -0.53 12.84 9.23
C TRP A 44 -0.44 12.36 7.79
N LYS A 45 -0.85 13.18 6.83
CA LYS A 45 -0.80 12.85 5.41
C LYS A 45 0.63 12.50 4.95
N PRO A 46 1.69 13.25 5.33
CA PRO A 46 3.06 12.86 4.97
C PRO A 46 3.44 11.48 5.54
N PHE A 47 3.06 11.19 6.78
CA PHE A 47 3.29 9.87 7.39
C PHE A 47 2.53 8.76 6.66
N TYR A 48 1.27 9.00 6.31
CA TYR A 48 0.46 8.08 5.51
C TYR A 48 1.09 7.79 4.13
N GLU A 49 1.63 8.81 3.46
CA GLU A 49 2.32 8.65 2.18
C GLU A 49 3.62 7.84 2.31
N ILE A 50 4.36 7.99 3.42
CA ILE A 50 5.54 7.16 3.72
C ILE A 50 5.14 5.68 3.89
N LEU A 51 4.03 5.40 4.57
CA LEU A 51 3.53 4.03 4.71
C LEU A 51 3.18 3.40 3.36
N ILE A 52 2.51 4.15 2.48
CA ILE A 52 2.24 3.72 1.11
C ILE A 52 3.54 3.43 0.36
N SER A 53 4.54 4.31 0.47
CA SER A 53 5.84 4.13 -0.18
C SER A 53 6.51 2.82 0.25
N LYS A 54 6.47 2.49 1.55
CA LYS A 54 6.98 1.21 2.04
C LYS A 54 6.25 0.01 1.42
N CYS A 55 4.93 0.06 1.27
CA CYS A 55 4.19 -1.03 0.62
C CYS A 55 4.68 -1.30 -0.81
N PHE A 56 5.01 -0.26 -1.58
CA PHE A 56 5.57 -0.43 -2.93
C PHE A 56 7.00 -1.01 -2.92
N VAL A 57 7.84 -0.60 -1.96
CA VAL A 57 9.19 -1.16 -1.81
C VAL A 57 9.10 -2.66 -1.52
N GLU A 58 8.28 -3.05 -0.55
CA GLU A 58 8.09 -4.45 -0.18
C GLU A 58 7.50 -5.28 -1.34
N GLU A 59 6.58 -4.69 -2.11
CA GLU A 59 6.06 -5.34 -3.32
C GLU A 59 7.17 -5.61 -4.34
N SER A 60 8.03 -4.62 -4.61
CA SER A 60 9.18 -4.79 -5.50
C SER A 60 10.16 -5.84 -5.00
N MET A 61 10.41 -5.88 -3.69
CA MET A 61 11.28 -6.89 -3.08
C MET A 61 10.69 -8.30 -3.22
N ALA A 62 9.38 -8.45 -3.02
CA ALA A 62 8.69 -9.73 -3.21
C ALA A 62 8.80 -10.21 -4.67
N GLU A 63 8.61 -9.32 -5.65
CA GLU A 63 8.76 -9.62 -7.08
C GLU A 63 10.20 -10.06 -7.43
N GLN A 64 11.20 -9.37 -6.88
CA GLN A 64 12.62 -9.75 -7.07
C GLN A 64 12.95 -11.12 -6.46
N ALA A 65 12.41 -11.42 -5.27
CA ALA A 65 12.60 -12.72 -4.64
C ALA A 65 11.93 -13.84 -5.45
N PHE A 66 10.71 -13.61 -5.92
CA PHE A 66 9.96 -14.56 -6.75
C PHE A 66 10.68 -14.84 -8.08
N SER A 67 11.06 -13.79 -8.82
CA SER A 67 11.79 -13.92 -10.08
C SER A 67 13.15 -14.61 -9.94
N ARG A 68 13.83 -14.47 -8.79
CA ARG A 68 15.07 -15.21 -8.49
C ARG A 68 14.83 -16.72 -8.31
N THR A 69 13.67 -17.11 -7.79
CA THR A 69 13.37 -18.51 -7.42
C THR A 69 12.79 -19.32 -8.58
N ILE A 70 12.36 -18.65 -9.65
CA ILE A 70 11.75 -19.27 -10.85
C ILE A 70 12.73 -19.42 -12.01
N LYS A 71 13.94 -18.83 -11.90
CA LYS A 71 15.07 -19.16 -12.77
C LYS A 71 15.65 -20.51 -12.42
#